data_AF-A0A959CZI2-F1
#
_entry.id   AF-A0A959CZI2-F1
#
_cell.length_a   1.000
_cell.length_b   1.000
_cell.length_c   1.000
_cell.angle_alpha   90.00
_cell.angle_beta   90.00
_cell.angle_gamma   90.00
#
_symmetry.space_group_name_H-M   'P 1'
#
loop_
_entity.id
_entity.type
_entity.pdbx_description
1 polymer ?
#
loop_
_entity_poly.entity_id
_entity_poly.type
_entity_poly.pdbx_seq_one_letter_code
_entity_poly.pdbx_strand_id
1 'polypeptide(L)'
;MEKKRVILVILDGWGHGPNPKVSAIAQAETPFVDSLYKKYPNAELTTFGEQVGLPEGQMGNSEVGHLNIGAGRIVYQELARINKAIRDRELHKNPELIKALKRTKEEGKALHLFGLVSDGGVHSHYRHLLALCDIALENGVEKVYIHAFTDGRDTDPKSGKGFLREVLEHIKDTPVRLAS
;
A
#
# COMPACT_ATOMS: atom_id res chain seq x y z
N MET A 1 -19.24 -26.09 37.29
CA MET A 1 -18.03 -25.22 37.32
C MET A 1 -18.35 -23.98 36.52
N GLU A 2 -18.20 -22.79 37.11
CA GLU A 2 -18.48 -21.53 36.41
C GLU A 2 -17.49 -21.35 35.25
N LYS A 3 -18.01 -21.02 34.06
CA LYS A 3 -17.18 -20.88 32.86
C LYS A 3 -16.46 -19.54 32.92
N LYS A 4 -15.14 -19.55 33.10
CA LYS A 4 -14.31 -18.35 32.97
C LYS A 4 -14.43 -17.81 31.54
N ARG A 5 -14.82 -16.55 31.40
CA ARG A 5 -14.99 -15.88 30.10
C ARG A 5 -13.82 -14.94 29.85
N VAL A 6 -13.39 -14.88 28.60
CA VAL A 6 -12.42 -13.89 28.11
C VAL A 6 -13.19 -12.98 27.16
N ILE A 7 -12.96 -11.68 27.27
CA ILE A 7 -13.60 -10.66 26.44
C ILE A 7 -12.51 -9.81 25.81
N LEU A 8 -12.62 -9.60 24.51
CA LEU A 8 -11.89 -8.55 23.80
C LEU A 8 -12.82 -7.34 23.68
N VAL A 9 -12.41 -6.20 24.22
CA VAL A 9 -13.14 -4.93 24.12
C VAL A 9 -12.34 -4.00 23.22
N ILE A 10 -12.94 -3.56 22.11
CA ILE A 10 -12.34 -2.61 21.18
C ILE A 10 -13.05 -1.27 21.36
N LEU A 11 -12.31 -0.27 21.85
CA LEU A 11 -12.77 1.11 21.90
C LEU A 11 -12.36 1.77 20.58
N ASP A 12 -13.27 1.82 19.60
CA ASP A 12 -12.96 2.35 18.27
C ASP A 12 -12.57 3.84 18.35
N GLY A 13 -11.49 4.21 17.66
CA GLY A 13 -10.90 5.55 17.73
C GLY A 13 -10.22 5.92 19.06
N TRP A 14 -10.00 4.96 19.98
CA TRP A 14 -9.33 5.21 21.26
C TRP A 14 -7.80 5.08 21.17
N GLY A 15 -7.10 6.19 20.90
CA GLY A 15 -5.64 6.19 20.73
C GLY A 15 -4.91 7.21 21.62
N HIS A 16 -3.63 6.93 21.91
CA HIS A 16 -2.74 7.88 22.58
C HIS A 16 -2.04 8.76 21.54
N GLY A 17 -2.52 9.99 21.40
CA GLY A 17 -1.92 10.99 20.52
C GLY A 17 -0.77 11.76 21.17
N PRO A 18 0.14 12.38 20.39
CA PRO A 18 1.33 13.06 20.90
C PRO A 18 1.02 14.38 21.62
N ASN A 19 -0.14 14.99 21.36
CA ASN A 19 -0.54 16.25 21.96
C ASN A 19 -1.81 16.09 22.82
N PRO A 20 -1.67 15.96 24.14
CA PRO A 20 -2.81 15.86 25.06
C PRO A 20 -3.78 17.04 24.98
N LYS A 21 -3.30 18.24 24.61
CA LYS A 21 -4.14 19.45 24.59
C LYS A 21 -5.30 19.36 23.59
N VAL A 22 -5.11 18.61 22.51
CA VAL A 22 -6.11 18.43 21.44
C VAL A 22 -6.76 17.04 21.46
N SER A 23 -6.36 16.17 22.39
CA SER A 23 -6.91 14.82 22.51
C SER A 23 -8.17 14.85 23.36
N ALA A 24 -9.32 14.52 22.77
CA ALA A 24 -10.58 14.40 23.50
C ALA A 24 -10.49 13.34 24.64
N ILE A 25 -9.75 12.26 24.42
CA ILE A 25 -9.56 11.18 25.40
C ILE A 25 -8.74 11.69 26.59
N ALA A 26 -7.64 12.41 26.34
CA ALA A 26 -6.79 12.92 27.42
C ALA A 26 -7.45 14.02 28.26
N GLN A 27 -8.45 14.71 27.69
CA GLN A 27 -9.21 15.79 28.34
C GLN A 27 -10.50 15.29 29.00
N ALA A 28 -10.93 14.06 28.73
CA ALA A 28 -12.14 13.49 29.28
C ALA A 28 -11.92 12.94 30.69
N GLU A 29 -12.97 12.98 31.52
CA GLU A 29 -12.97 12.29 32.81
C GLU A 29 -13.34 10.82 32.61
N THR A 30 -12.33 9.95 32.57
CA THR A 30 -12.50 8.51 32.26
C THR A 30 -12.07 7.60 33.42
N PRO A 31 -12.58 7.81 34.65
CA PRO A 31 -12.00 7.23 35.87
C PRO A 31 -11.96 5.70 35.88
N PHE A 32 -12.92 5.04 35.24
CA PHE A 32 -12.90 3.59 35.11
C PHE A 32 -11.76 3.12 34.21
N VAL A 33 -11.63 3.67 32.99
CA VAL A 33 -10.56 3.30 32.05
C VAL A 33 -9.19 3.66 32.62
N ASP A 34 -9.06 4.85 33.24
CA ASP A 34 -7.83 5.30 33.89
C ASP A 34 -7.40 4.35 35.01
N SER A 35 -8.35 3.80 35.75
CA SER A 35 -8.08 2.81 36.79
C SER A 35 -7.49 1.52 36.22
N LEU A 36 -7.87 1.12 35.00
CA LEU A 36 -7.38 -0.10 34.35
C LEU A 36 -5.89 0.01 34.03
N TYR A 37 -5.45 1.15 33.49
CA TYR A 37 -4.04 1.40 33.17
C TYR A 37 -3.14 1.42 34.42
N LYS A 38 -3.67 1.78 35.60
CA LYS A 38 -2.90 1.79 36.86
C LYS A 38 -2.88 0.43 37.57
N LYS A 39 -3.99 -0.31 37.50
CA LYS A 39 -4.20 -1.52 38.31
C LYS A 39 -3.75 -2.80 37.62
N TYR A 40 -3.77 -2.84 36.29
CA TYR A 40 -3.51 -4.05 35.51
C TYR A 40 -2.36 -3.86 34.51
N PRO A 41 -1.65 -4.94 34.12
CA PRO A 41 -0.65 -4.87 33.07
C PRO A 41 -1.24 -4.34 31.76
N ASN A 42 -0.54 -3.41 31.14
CA ASN A 42 -0.94 -2.79 29.88
C ASN A 42 0.30 -2.50 29.02
N ALA A 43 0.04 -2.34 27.72
CA ALA A 43 1.04 -1.99 26.71
C ALA A 43 0.36 -1.19 25.60
N GLU A 44 1.16 -0.48 24.82
CA GLU A 44 0.71 0.24 23.62
C GLU A 44 1.07 -0.56 22.36
N LEU A 45 0.19 -0.51 21.36
CA LEU A 45 0.38 -1.15 20.07
C LEU A 45 0.43 -0.09 18.97
N THR A 46 1.27 -0.31 17.97
CA THR A 46 1.25 0.50 16.75
C THR A 46 0.10 0.05 15.86
N THR A 47 -0.78 0.98 15.49
CA THR A 47 -2.03 0.68 14.75
C THR A 47 -2.09 1.35 13.38
N PHE A 48 -0.95 1.81 12.86
CA PHE A 48 -0.86 2.54 11.59
C PHE A 48 0.37 2.10 10.79
N GLY A 49 0.41 2.49 9.51
CA GLY A 49 1.53 2.23 8.61
C GLY A 49 1.81 0.75 8.35
N GLU A 50 3.07 0.43 8.06
CA GLU A 50 3.47 -0.94 7.69
C GLU A 50 3.20 -1.97 8.80
N GLN A 51 3.13 -1.54 10.07
CA GLN A 51 2.85 -2.40 11.22
C GLN A 51 1.43 -3.00 11.20
N VAL A 52 0.52 -2.43 10.41
CA VAL A 52 -0.82 -2.98 10.17
C VAL A 52 -1.09 -3.27 8.69
N GLY A 53 -0.04 -3.29 7.87
CA GLY A 53 -0.14 -3.61 6.45
C GLY A 53 -0.60 -2.45 5.57
N LEU A 54 -0.44 -1.21 6.03
CA LEU A 54 -0.65 0.01 5.25
C LEU A 54 0.69 0.59 4.75
N PRO A 55 0.68 1.48 3.73
CA PRO A 55 1.82 2.31 3.39
C PRO A 55 2.41 3.06 4.59
N GLU A 56 3.71 3.32 4.56
CA GLU A 56 4.42 4.05 5.62
C GLU A 56 3.74 5.39 5.94
N GLY A 57 3.56 5.66 7.24
CA GLY A 57 2.92 6.90 7.73
C GLY A 57 1.41 7.00 7.54
N GLN A 58 0.77 6.06 6.83
CA GLN A 58 -0.68 6.10 6.65
C GLN A 58 -1.40 5.72 7.95
N MET A 59 -2.38 6.55 8.35
CA MET A 59 -3.21 6.28 9.52
C MET A 59 -3.99 4.97 9.37
N GLY A 60 -4.14 4.26 10.49
CA GLY A 60 -5.04 3.11 10.58
C GLY A 60 -6.50 3.51 10.43
N ASN A 61 -7.35 2.50 10.22
CA ASN A 61 -8.80 2.65 10.20
C ASN A 61 -9.46 1.40 10.79
N SER A 62 -10.77 1.44 11.01
CA SER A 62 -11.52 0.35 11.65
C SER A 62 -11.40 -0.97 10.89
N GLU A 63 -11.49 -0.97 9.55
CA GLU A 63 -11.40 -2.20 8.74
C GLU A 63 -10.03 -2.87 8.89
N VAL A 64 -8.95 -2.11 8.66
CA VAL A 64 -7.58 -2.59 8.79
C VAL A 64 -7.30 -3.07 10.21
N GLY A 65 -7.75 -2.32 11.22
CA GLY A 65 -7.58 -2.68 12.63
C GLY A 65 -8.25 -4.02 12.97
N HIS A 66 -9.53 -4.17 12.63
CA HIS A 66 -10.28 -5.40 12.92
C HIS A 66 -9.73 -6.61 12.15
N LEU A 67 -9.29 -6.43 10.91
CA LEU A 67 -8.65 -7.49 10.12
C LEU A 67 -7.37 -7.99 10.79
N ASN A 68 -6.48 -7.09 11.22
CA ASN A 68 -5.22 -7.46 11.88
C ASN A 68 -5.48 -8.15 13.22
N ILE A 69 -6.39 -7.61 14.04
CA ILE A 69 -6.77 -8.19 15.34
C ILE A 69 -7.34 -9.60 15.16
N GLY A 70 -8.27 -9.77 14.22
CA GLY A 70 -8.90 -11.07 13.94
C GLY A 70 -7.94 -12.08 13.31
N ALA A 71 -6.98 -11.62 12.51
CA ALA A 71 -6.02 -12.48 11.83
C ALA A 71 -4.83 -12.90 12.71
N GLY A 72 -4.51 -12.14 13.77
CA GLY A 72 -3.34 -12.39 14.61
C GLY A 72 -2.00 -12.21 13.90
N ARG A 73 -1.98 -11.44 12.80
CA ARG A 73 -0.79 -11.14 11.97
C ARG A 73 -1.01 -9.87 11.16
N ILE A 74 0.08 -9.32 10.63
CA ILE A 74 0.03 -8.20 9.69
C ILE A 74 -0.75 -8.60 8.43
N VAL A 75 -1.87 -7.93 8.18
CA VAL A 75 -2.67 -8.10 6.96
C VAL A 75 -2.31 -6.98 5.98
N TYR A 76 -1.38 -7.27 5.07
CA TYR A 76 -0.98 -6.31 4.03
C TYR A 76 -2.13 -6.02 3.08
N GLN A 77 -2.50 -4.75 2.99
CA GLN A 77 -3.36 -4.24 1.94
C GLN A 77 -2.61 -4.32 0.60
N GLU A 78 -3.35 -4.46 -0.50
CA GLU A 78 -2.76 -4.74 -1.82
C GLU A 78 -1.68 -3.73 -2.23
N LEU A 79 -1.90 -2.43 -2.02
CA LEU A 79 -0.91 -1.39 -2.29
C LEU A 79 0.39 -1.61 -1.51
N ALA A 80 0.31 -1.82 -0.19
CA ALA A 80 1.47 -2.04 0.67
C ALA A 80 2.17 -3.37 0.33
N ARG A 81 1.39 -4.41 0.01
CA ARG A 81 1.88 -5.72 -0.41
C ARG A 81 2.72 -5.60 -1.69
N ILE A 82 2.22 -4.91 -2.70
CA ILE A 82 2.92 -4.74 -3.98
C ILE A 82 4.14 -3.82 -3.79
N ASN A 83 4.03 -2.74 -3.00
CA ASN A 83 5.17 -1.88 -2.65
C ASN A 83 6.32 -2.69 -2.03
N LYS A 84 6.00 -3.53 -1.04
CA LYS A 84 6.97 -4.42 -0.40
C LYS A 84 7.54 -5.43 -1.40
N ALA A 85 6.70 -6.04 -2.24
CA ALA A 85 7.16 -7.00 -3.23
C ALA A 85 8.10 -6.38 -4.28
N ILE A 86 7.91 -5.12 -4.64
CA ILE A 86 8.84 -4.37 -5.51
C ILE A 86 10.16 -4.13 -4.77
N ARG A 87 10.08 -3.58 -3.56
CA ARG A 87 11.25 -3.22 -2.72
C ARG A 87 12.13 -4.43 -2.43
N ASP A 88 11.53 -5.55 -2.07
CA ASP A 88 12.23 -6.79 -1.70
C ASP A 88 12.57 -7.66 -2.93
N ARG A 89 12.29 -7.15 -4.13
CA ARG A 89 12.43 -7.83 -5.42
C ARG A 89 11.67 -9.17 -5.53
N GLU A 90 10.65 -9.38 -4.72
CA GLU A 90 9.74 -10.54 -4.83
C GLU A 90 8.92 -10.46 -6.12
N LEU A 91 8.48 -9.28 -6.53
CA LEU A 91 7.73 -9.09 -7.79
C LEU A 91 8.56 -9.50 -9.02
N HIS A 92 9.88 -9.27 -8.96
CA HIS A 92 10.83 -9.65 -10.01
C HIS A 92 10.94 -11.17 -10.17
N LYS A 93 10.49 -11.95 -9.19
CA LYS A 93 10.49 -13.41 -9.20
C LYS A 93 9.08 -13.99 -9.33
N ASN A 94 8.06 -13.15 -9.56
CA ASN A 94 6.69 -13.61 -9.67
C ASN A 94 6.57 -14.57 -10.88
N PRO A 95 6.15 -15.83 -10.68
CA PRO A 95 6.21 -16.86 -11.71
C PRO A 95 5.34 -16.54 -12.92
N GLU A 96 4.18 -15.92 -12.72
CA GLU A 96 3.27 -15.56 -13.82
C GLU A 96 3.80 -14.36 -14.61
N LEU A 97 4.35 -13.35 -13.93
CA LEU A 97 5.00 -12.21 -14.60
C LEU A 97 6.19 -12.69 -15.43
N ILE A 98 7.09 -13.48 -14.85
CA ILE A 98 8.27 -14.01 -15.56
C ILE A 98 7.86 -14.89 -16.75
N LYS A 99 6.85 -15.73 -16.59
CA LYS A 99 6.31 -16.55 -17.68
C LYS A 99 5.77 -15.69 -18.82
N ALA A 100 5.03 -14.62 -18.52
CA ALA A 100 4.51 -13.70 -19.53
C ALA A 100 5.63 -12.96 -20.27
N LEU A 101 6.64 -12.46 -19.55
CA LEU A 101 7.79 -11.77 -20.13
C LEU A 101 8.63 -12.69 -21.01
N LYS A 102 8.92 -13.91 -20.53
CA LYS A 102 9.66 -14.92 -21.29
C LYS A 102 8.96 -15.26 -22.60
N ARG A 103 7.64 -15.52 -22.55
CA ARG A 103 6.84 -15.78 -23.75
C ARG A 103 6.88 -14.60 -24.73
N THR A 104 6.73 -13.38 -24.22
CA THR A 104 6.74 -12.16 -25.04
C THR A 104 8.07 -12.02 -25.79
N LYS A 105 9.18 -12.27 -25.09
CA LYS A 105 10.53 -12.26 -25.66
C LYS A 105 10.75 -13.37 -26.68
N GLU A 106 10.40 -14.61 -26.36
CA GLU A 106 10.58 -15.77 -27.25
C GLU A 106 9.77 -15.64 -28.55
N GLU A 107 8.57 -15.04 -28.47
CA GLU A 107 7.73 -14.79 -29.64
C GLU A 107 8.06 -13.48 -30.37
N GLY A 108 9.02 -12.68 -29.90
CA GLY A 108 9.39 -11.38 -30.49
C GLY A 108 8.26 -10.35 -30.48
N LYS A 109 7.28 -10.51 -29.59
CA LYS A 109 6.07 -9.69 -29.47
C LYS A 109 6.29 -8.46 -28.59
N ALA A 110 5.30 -7.59 -28.58
CA ALA A 110 5.27 -6.43 -27.72
C ALA A 110 4.57 -6.73 -26.39
N LEU A 111 5.14 -6.20 -25.30
CA LEU A 111 4.49 -6.10 -24.00
C LEU A 111 3.67 -4.82 -23.97
N HIS A 112 2.42 -4.91 -23.54
CA HIS A 112 1.56 -3.76 -23.32
C HIS A 112 1.20 -3.65 -21.84
N LEU A 113 1.48 -2.48 -21.25
CA LEU A 113 1.18 -2.17 -19.86
C LEU A 113 0.06 -1.13 -19.83
N PHE A 114 -1.01 -1.41 -19.10
CA PHE A 114 -2.18 -0.54 -18.98
C PHE A 114 -2.41 -0.23 -17.50
N GLY A 115 -2.74 1.02 -17.17
CA GLY A 115 -3.05 1.36 -15.80
C GLY A 115 -3.34 2.84 -15.60
N LEU A 116 -3.95 3.13 -14.44
CA LEU A 116 -4.13 4.50 -13.96
C LEU A 116 -2.76 5.06 -13.54
N VAL A 117 -2.37 6.22 -14.08
CA VAL A 117 -1.06 6.82 -13.86
C VAL A 117 -1.20 8.00 -12.90
N SER A 118 -1.24 7.67 -11.61
CA SER A 118 -1.26 8.63 -10.49
C SER A 118 -0.68 8.01 -9.22
N ASP A 119 -0.59 8.80 -8.15
CA ASP A 119 -0.22 8.36 -6.80
C ASP A 119 -1.42 8.24 -5.84
N GLY A 120 -2.65 8.27 -6.36
CA GLY A 120 -3.87 8.22 -5.54
C GLY A 120 -4.01 6.93 -4.72
N GLY A 121 -3.42 5.81 -5.18
CA GLY A 121 -3.32 4.57 -4.39
C GLY A 121 -4.61 3.78 -4.19
N VAL A 122 -5.75 4.28 -4.70
CA VAL A 122 -7.05 3.60 -4.64
C VAL A 122 -7.12 2.43 -5.64
N HIS A 123 -6.77 2.70 -6.90
CA HIS A 123 -6.85 1.71 -7.98
C HIS A 123 -5.49 1.19 -8.45
N SER A 124 -4.44 2.01 -8.32
CA SER A 124 -3.07 1.65 -8.69
C SER A 124 -2.09 2.69 -8.16
N HIS A 125 -0.81 2.54 -8.47
CA HIS A 125 0.22 3.52 -8.17
C HIS A 125 1.25 3.58 -9.31
N TYR A 126 1.57 4.77 -9.84
CA TYR A 126 2.43 4.91 -11.03
C TYR A 126 3.83 4.29 -10.84
N ARG A 127 4.37 4.27 -9.61
CA ARG A 127 5.63 3.57 -9.30
C ARG A 127 5.58 2.06 -9.58
N HIS A 128 4.41 1.41 -9.51
CA HIS A 128 4.27 0.01 -9.90
C HIS A 128 4.46 -0.16 -11.41
N LEU A 129 3.94 0.77 -12.21
CA LEU A 129 4.17 0.80 -13.66
C LEU A 129 5.67 0.97 -13.97
N LEU A 130 6.37 1.86 -13.26
CA LEU A 130 7.82 2.02 -13.44
C LEU A 130 8.57 0.72 -13.14
N ALA A 131 8.25 0.07 -12.02
CA ALA A 131 8.85 -1.21 -11.66
C ALA A 131 8.56 -2.31 -12.70
N LEU A 132 7.36 -2.35 -13.30
CA LEU A 132 7.04 -3.28 -14.38
C LEU A 132 7.87 -3.01 -15.64
N CYS A 133 8.15 -1.74 -15.95
CA CYS A 133 9.05 -1.37 -17.05
C CYS A 133 10.47 -1.90 -16.77
N ASP A 134 10.98 -1.68 -15.56
CA ASP A 134 12.31 -2.15 -15.15
C ASP A 134 12.41 -3.68 -15.22
N ILE A 135 11.43 -4.40 -14.67
CA ILE A 135 11.40 -5.87 -14.72
C ILE A 135 11.35 -6.37 -16.17
N ALA A 136 10.59 -5.72 -17.05
CA ALA A 136 10.53 -6.11 -18.46
C ALA A 136 11.88 -5.93 -19.17
N LEU A 137 12.57 -4.82 -18.91
CA LEU A 137 13.89 -4.53 -19.46
C LEU A 137 14.96 -5.49 -18.92
N GLU A 138 14.96 -5.77 -17.61
CA GLU A 138 15.85 -6.75 -16.98
C GLU A 138 15.68 -8.17 -17.57
N ASN A 139 14.48 -8.51 -18.02
CA ASN A 139 14.21 -9.79 -18.70
C ASN A 139 14.50 -9.76 -20.20
N GLY A 140 14.89 -8.60 -20.76
CA GLY A 140 15.26 -8.42 -22.16
C GLY A 140 14.07 -8.38 -23.10
N VAL A 141 12.94 -7.82 -22.67
CA VAL A 141 11.83 -7.49 -23.57
C VAL A 141 12.14 -6.18 -24.29
N GLU A 142 12.27 -6.24 -25.61
CA GLU A 142 12.70 -5.09 -26.43
C GLU A 142 11.58 -4.13 -26.82
N LYS A 143 10.32 -4.57 -26.77
CA LYS A 143 9.15 -3.79 -27.20
C LYS A 143 8.17 -3.68 -26.05
N VAL A 144 8.12 -2.52 -25.40
CA VAL A 144 7.20 -2.26 -24.28
C VAL A 144 6.42 -0.97 -24.56
N TYR A 145 5.09 -1.07 -24.49
CA TYR A 145 4.18 0.04 -24.73
C TYR A 145 3.32 0.33 -23.49
N ILE A 146 3.29 1.59 -23.07
CA ILE A 146 2.49 2.06 -21.96
C ILE A 146 1.20 2.68 -22.51
N HIS A 147 0.08 2.26 -21.96
CA HIS A 147 -1.25 2.84 -22.18
C HIS A 147 -1.70 3.49 -20.87
N ALA A 148 -1.54 4.80 -20.78
CA ALA A 148 -1.73 5.56 -19.56
C ALA A 148 -3.17 6.06 -19.45
N PHE A 149 -3.87 5.63 -18.41
CA PHE A 149 -5.13 6.25 -18.02
C PHE A 149 -4.82 7.39 -17.06
N THR A 150 -5.14 8.63 -17.42
CA THR A 150 -4.98 9.76 -16.50
C THR A 150 -6.07 9.74 -15.44
N ASP A 151 -5.72 10.19 -14.23
CA ASP A 151 -6.62 10.24 -13.09
C ASP A 151 -7.36 11.59 -13.02
N GLY A 152 -7.17 12.37 -11.95
CA GLY A 152 -7.94 13.58 -11.66
C GLY A 152 -9.22 13.34 -10.86
N ARG A 153 -9.45 12.12 -10.37
CA ARG A 153 -10.50 11.76 -9.41
C ARG A 153 -9.92 11.46 -8.03
N ASP A 154 -8.93 10.58 -7.97
CA ASP A 154 -8.28 10.19 -6.71
C ASP A 154 -7.08 11.10 -6.40
N THR A 155 -6.78 12.03 -7.31
CA THR A 155 -5.72 13.04 -7.25
C THR A 155 -6.26 14.38 -7.77
N ASP A 156 -5.45 15.45 -7.68
CA ASP A 156 -5.84 16.76 -8.22
C ASP A 156 -6.26 16.65 -9.70
N PRO A 157 -7.37 17.29 -10.13
CA PRO A 157 -7.93 17.17 -11.48
C PRO A 157 -6.98 17.51 -12.64
N LYS A 158 -5.87 18.21 -12.38
CA LYS A 158 -4.89 18.63 -13.40
C LYS A 158 -3.50 18.03 -13.20
N SER A 159 -3.35 17.12 -12.23
CA SER A 159 -2.06 16.50 -11.88
C SER A 159 -1.52 15.53 -12.93
N GLY A 160 -2.36 14.98 -13.82
CA GLY A 160 -1.98 13.94 -14.79
C GLY A 160 -0.76 14.28 -15.66
N LYS A 161 -0.59 15.56 -16.04
CA LYS A 161 0.60 16.00 -16.80
C LYS A 161 1.90 15.79 -16.02
N GLY A 162 1.86 15.99 -14.70
CA GLY A 162 3.00 15.78 -13.81
C GLY A 162 3.42 14.31 -13.80
N PHE A 163 2.47 13.40 -13.57
CA PHE A 163 2.77 11.96 -13.54
C PHE A 163 3.25 11.41 -14.88
N LEU A 164 2.67 11.86 -16.00
CA LEU A 164 3.18 11.47 -17.32
C LEU A 164 4.61 11.96 -17.56
N ARG A 165 4.98 13.14 -17.04
CA ARG A 165 6.37 13.61 -17.11
C ARG A 165 7.32 12.70 -16.33
N GLU A 166 6.93 12.25 -15.14
CA GLU A 166 7.72 11.29 -14.36
C GLU A 166 7.91 9.96 -15.10
N VAL A 167 6.84 9.45 -15.73
CA VAL A 167 6.91 8.23 -16.55
C VAL A 167 7.83 8.42 -17.75
N LEU A 168 7.67 9.53 -18.48
CA LEU A 168 8.50 9.83 -19.66
C LEU A 168 9.97 10.00 -19.31
N GLU A 169 10.29 10.62 -18.17
CA GLU A 169 11.67 10.75 -17.72
C GLU A 169 12.28 9.39 -17.35
N HIS A 170 11.52 8.54 -16.63
CA HIS A 170 11.98 7.19 -16.26
C HIS A 170 12.32 6.31 -17.48
N ILE A 171 11.57 6.45 -18.57
CA ILE A 171 11.75 5.61 -19.77
C ILE A 171 12.65 6.22 -20.86
N LYS A 172 13.15 7.44 -20.66
CA LYS A 172 13.75 8.29 -21.71
C LYS A 172 14.85 7.60 -22.53
N ASP A 173 15.75 6.87 -21.86
CA ASP A 173 16.89 6.19 -22.48
C ASP A 173 16.67 4.67 -22.62
N THR A 174 15.41 4.26 -22.71
CA THR A 174 15.00 2.85 -22.82
C THR A 174 14.23 2.63 -24.13
N PRO A 175 14.02 1.37 -24.56
CA PRO A 175 13.12 1.08 -25.67
C PRO A 175 11.62 1.15 -25.32
N VAL A 176 11.27 1.43 -24.06
CA VAL A 176 9.87 1.58 -23.61
C VAL A 176 9.27 2.86 -24.21
N ARG A 177 8.00 2.81 -24.62
CA ARG A 177 7.29 3.94 -25.25
C ARG A 177 5.91 4.15 -24.65
N LEU A 178 5.55 5.41 -24.42
CA LEU A 178 4.16 5.79 -24.18
C LEU A 178 3.40 5.73 -25.51
N ALA A 179 2.35 4.90 -25.57
CA ALA A 179 1.59 4.61 -26.79
C ALA A 179 0.23 5.32 -26.86
N SER A 180 -0.49 5.40 -25.73
CA SER A 180 -1.78 6.10 -25.63
C SER A 180 -2.01 6.67 -24.24
#